data_AF-A0A525VI23-F1
#
_entry.id   AF-A0A525VI23-F1
#
_cell.length_a   1.000
_cell.length_b   1.000
_cell.length_c   1.000
_cell.angle_alpha   90.00
_cell.angle_beta   90.00
_cell.angle_gamma   90.00
#
_symmetry.space_group_name_H-M   'P 1'
#
loop_
_entity.id
_entity.type
_entity.pdbx_description
1 polymer ?
#
loop_
_entity_poly.entity_id
_entity_poly.type
_entity_poly.pdbx_seq_one_letter_code
_entity_poly.pdbx_strand_id
1 'polypeptide(L)' 'MKAKILIVDDDPDIATMLEDRLQASDYGTVIARDGVVRRHVPI' A
#
# COMPACT_ATOMS: atom_id res chain seq x y z
N MET A 1 -15.59 0.90 8.25
CA MET A 1 -14.35 1.49 7.70
C MET A 1 -13.53 0.37 7.12
N LYS A 2 -13.12 0.44 5.85
CA LYS A 2 -12.22 -0.59 5.27
C LYS A 2 -10.83 -0.40 5.85
N ALA A 3 -10.21 -1.48 6.32
CA ALA A 3 -8.85 -1.45 6.82
C ALA A 3 -7.92 -0.98 5.69
N LYS A 4 -7.04 -0.01 5.98
CA LYS A 4 -5.99 0.44 5.05
C LYS A 4 -4.70 -0.30 5.36
N ILE A 5 -4.12 -0.94 4.35
CA ILE A 5 -2.88 -1.70 4.44
C ILE A 5 -1.76 -0.87 3.82
N LEU A 6 -0.67 -0.67 4.56
CA LEU A 6 0.56 -0.07 4.05
C LEU A 6 1.46 -1.18 3.51
N ILE A 7 1.80 -1.10 2.23
CA ILE A 7 2.75 -1.96 1.54
C ILE A 7 4.07 -1.18 1.47
N VAL A 8 5.13 -1.73 2.05
CA VAL A 8 6.48 -1.14 2.00
C VAL A 8 7.40 -2.09 1.26
N ASP A 9 7.75 -1.74 0.04
CA ASP A 9 8.60 -2.55 -0.84
C ASP A 9 9.38 -1.62 -1.78
N ASP A 10 10.69 -1.83 -1.91
CA ASP A 10 11.57 -1.04 -2.77
C ASP A 10 11.46 -1.45 -4.25
N ASP A 11 10.92 -2.65 -4.52
CA ASP A 11 10.63 -3.11 -5.87
C ASP A 11 9.21 -2.65 -6.30
N PRO A 12 9.10 -1.80 -7.34
CA PRO A 12 7.81 -1.29 -7.80
C PRO A 12 6.91 -2.38 -8.39
N ASP A 13 7.48 -3.45 -8.94
CA ASP A 13 6.71 -4.53 -9.57
C ASP A 13 6.05 -5.38 -8.48
N ILE A 14 6.78 -5.68 -7.40
CA ILE A 14 6.25 -6.41 -6.24
C ILE A 14 5.17 -5.58 -5.53
N ALA A 15 5.43 -4.29 -5.28
CA ALA A 15 4.47 -3.40 -4.64
C ALA A 15 3.14 -3.32 -5.42
N THR A 16 3.21 -3.27 -6.74
CA THR A 16 2.03 -3.20 -7.63
C THR A 16 1.25 -4.51 -7.61
N MET A 17 1.93 -5.66 -7.71
CA MET A 17 1.28 -6.98 -7.62
C MET A 17 0.54 -7.17 -6.29
N LEU A 18 1.14 -6.71 -5.19
CA LEU A 18 0.54 -6.78 -3.87
C LEU A 18 -0.67 -5.85 -3.74
N GLU A 19 -0.58 -4.63 -4.29
CA GLU A 19 -1.69 -3.69 -4.33
C GLU A 19 -2.90 -4.27 -5.07
N ASP A 20 -2.71 -4.78 -6.29
CA ASP A 20 -3.79 -5.35 -7.11
C ASP A 20 -4.52 -6.47 -6.38
N ARG A 21 -3.76 -7.37 -5.72
CA ARG A 21 -4.30 -8.50 -4.99
C ARG A 21 -5.10 -8.09 -3.75
N LEU A 22 -4.63 -7.08 -3.03
CA LEU A 22 -5.29 -6.56 -1.84
C LEU A 22 -6.53 -5.73 -2.19
N GLN A 23 -6.48 -4.94 -3.26
CA GLN A 23 -7.64 -4.22 -3.78
C GLN A 23 -8.72 -5.16 -4.31
N ALA A 24 -8.34 -6.24 -5.00
CA ALA A 24 -9.27 -7.30 -5.42
C ALA A 24 -9.95 -8.00 -4.22
N SER A 25 -9.30 -7.99 -3.06
CA SER A 25 -9.84 -8.49 -1.79
C SER A 25 -10.58 -7.41 -0.99
N ASP A 26 -10.87 -6.26 -1.63
CA ASP A 26 -11.65 -5.14 -1.10
C ASP A 26 -10.97 -4.36 0.06
N TYR A 27 -9.64 -4.47 0.18
CA TYR A 27 -8.84 -3.65 1.10
C TYR A 27 -8.43 -2.32 0.45
N GLY A 28 -8.30 -1.29 1.28
CA GLY A 28 -7.61 -0.06 0.85
C GLY A 28 -6.10 -0.25 0.97
N THR A 29 -5.34 0.13 -0.04
CA THR A 29 -3.88 0.02 -0.05
C THR A 29 -3.20 1.38 -0.03
N VAL A 30 -2.00 1.44 0.54
CA VAL A 30 -1.08 2.57 0.46
C VAL A 30 0.30 1.99 0.17
N ILE A 31 0.98 2.47 -0.87
CA ILE A 31 2.34 2.03 -1.20
C ILE A 31 3.36 3.06 -0.67
N ALA A 32 4.41 2.58 -0.03
CA ALA A 32 5.64 3.31 0.25
C ALA A 32 6.81 2.57 -0.39
N ARG A 33 7.57 3.25 -1.25
CA ARG A 33 8.73 2.68 -1.96
C ARG A 33 10.06 2.83 -1.21
N ASP A 34 10.01 3.55 -0.10
CA ASP A 34 11.13 3.76 0.80
C ASP A 34 10.59 4.01 2.21
N GLY A 35 11.45 3.91 3.22
CA GLY A 35 11.11 4.23 4.61
C GLY A 35 10.92 5.73 4.90
N VAL A 36 10.99 6.58 3.87
CA VAL A 36 11.00 8.05 3.99
C VAL A 36 9.70 8.66 3.48
N VAL A 37 8.91 7.93 2.69
CA VAL A 37 7.57 8.29 2.21
C VAL A 37 6.63 8.39 3.41
N ARG A 38 6.62 9.57 4.00
CA ARG A 38 5.63 9.99 4.99
C ARG A 38 4.41 10.52 4.23
N ARG A 39 3.46 9.64 3.88
CA ARG A 39 2.14 10.10 3.45
C ARG A 39 1.33 10.46 4.70
N HIS A 40 0.86 11.71 4.77
CA HIS A 40 -0.11 12.15 5.77
C HIS A 40 -1.40 11.35 5.56
N VAL A 41 -1.60 10.31 6.38
CA VAL A 41 -2.86 9.56 6.42
C VAL A 41 -3.75 10.29 7.43
N PRO A 42 -4.82 10.99 7.00
CA PRO A 42 -5.82 11.45 7.95
C PRO A 42 -6.49 10.20 8.52
N ILE A 43 -6.29 10.00 9.82
CA ILE A 43 -6.99 9.02 10.66
C ILE A 43 -8.46 9.40 10.78
#